data_AF-A0A6A3LWL2-F1
#
_entry.id   AF-A0A6A3LWL2-F1
#
_cell.length_a   1.000
_cell.length_b   1.000
_cell.length_c   1.000
_cell.angle_alpha   90.00
_cell.angle_beta   90.00
_cell.angle_gamma   90.00
#
_symmetry.space_group_name_H-M   'P 1'
#
loop_
_entity.id
_entity.type
_entity.pdbx_description
1 polymer ?
#
loop_
_entity_poly.entity_id
_entity_poly.type
_entity_poly.pdbx_seq_one_letter_code
_entity_poly.pdbx_strand_id
1 'polypeptide(L)'
;MEYCESRTDEVDCEVDTDEANAFLIGTMERRDRLDIVHDRLQLPRLDDGHYDMDILTRDLPTEAARLQAQAGNPGAGSPVGTDPLPSAGHRPVASTAMISKHGRVSIQALQRILNTRAAEPEHMADRTKLRQLRKENHTVLRDWMTRGQHRQQLNLPAGSTNTLLEVLTALIEHRVAIHELLATLPYPELAVKVLPKAVLLRWGDLEAYGVQVSAIRHVLLEESASLQAKDYCNTWLHACTTDNGSLRDRTIARDPDRWRRLASLFPDAPAGARPTGIDPECWAILHTLQHAAWAWEVTPWGAAPRTILGSLYHDHPALQRVCESVAVWSDWGEVISLPSGFTWEDRMVSMETGLSAQAHY
;
A
#
# COMPACT_ATOMS: atom_id res chain seq x y z
N MET A 1 30.30 1.43 49.46
CA MET A 1 31.58 2.10 49.25
C MET A 1 32.56 1.02 48.82
N GLU A 2 32.45 0.62 47.56
CA GLU A 2 33.40 -0.24 46.86
C GLU A 2 34.04 0.64 45.79
N TYR A 3 35.37 0.63 45.77
CA TYR A 3 36.22 1.46 44.93
C TYR A 3 35.96 1.17 43.45
N CYS A 4 35.34 2.10 42.72
CA CYS A 4 35.54 2.19 41.28
C CYS A 4 36.88 2.91 41.07
N GLU A 5 37.93 2.13 40.80
CA GLU A 5 39.18 2.66 40.29
C GLU A 5 38.89 3.49 39.04
N SER A 6 39.21 4.78 39.12
CA SER A 6 39.20 5.69 37.99
C SER A 6 40.28 5.24 37.01
N ARG A 7 39.90 4.42 36.02
CA ARG A 7 40.72 4.22 34.82
C ARG A 7 40.78 5.55 34.06
N THR A 8 41.85 6.30 34.33
CA THR A 8 42.32 7.40 33.50
C THR A 8 43.21 6.84 32.39
N ASP A 9 42.71 5.86 31.64
CA ASP A 9 43.27 5.57 30.32
C ASP A 9 42.53 6.51 29.38
N GLU A 10 43.25 7.39 28.68
CA GLU A 10 42.67 8.16 27.57
C GLU A 10 42.12 7.15 26.55
N VAL A 11 40.80 6.93 26.58
CA VAL A 11 40.13 6.09 25.58
C VAL A 11 40.25 6.82 24.26
N ASP A 12 40.99 6.24 23.33
CA ASP A 12 41.12 6.76 21.98
C ASP A 12 39.75 6.75 21.29
N CYS A 13 39.15 7.93 21.15
CA CYS A 13 37.84 8.12 20.55
C CYS A 13 37.83 7.74 19.07
N GLU A 14 38.97 7.62 18.39
CA GLU A 14 39.03 7.23 16.98
C GLU A 14 38.96 5.72 16.75
N VAL A 15 39.13 4.91 17.81
CA VAL A 15 39.15 3.44 17.71
C VAL A 15 37.74 2.84 17.80
N ASP A 16 37.27 2.26 16.68
CA ASP A 16 35.97 1.60 16.59
C ASP A 16 36.03 0.14 17.10
N THR A 17 36.00 -0.03 18.42
CA THR A 17 35.93 -1.35 19.09
C THR A 17 34.73 -1.43 20.01
N ASP A 18 34.21 -2.63 20.23
CA ASP A 18 33.04 -2.86 21.09
C ASP A 18 33.26 -2.36 22.53
N GLU A 19 34.47 -2.49 23.06
CA GLU A 19 34.84 -2.03 24.40
C GLU A 19 34.87 -0.49 24.49
N ALA A 20 35.44 0.19 23.50
CA ALA A 20 35.43 1.66 23.43
C ALA A 20 34.00 2.18 23.23
N ASN A 21 33.21 1.56 22.37
CA ASN A 21 31.83 1.94 22.11
C ASN A 21 30.93 1.77 23.35
N ALA A 22 31.09 0.68 24.10
CA ALA A 22 30.37 0.47 25.36
C ALA A 22 30.74 1.53 26.41
N PHE A 23 32.02 1.91 26.50
CA PHE A 23 32.48 2.98 27.37
C PHE A 23 31.88 4.33 26.97
N LEU A 24 32.01 4.73 25.69
CA LEU A 24 31.47 5.99 25.16
C LEU A 24 29.96 6.10 25.38
N ILE A 25 29.22 5.00 25.18
CA ILE A 25 27.76 4.96 25.40
C ILE A 25 27.39 5.25 26.86
N GLY A 26 28.20 4.79 27.81
CA GLY A 26 27.96 4.94 29.25
C GLY A 26 28.44 6.25 29.85
N THR A 27 29.39 6.96 29.22
CA THR A 27 30.06 8.13 29.80
C THR A 27 29.83 9.44 29.05
N MET A 28 29.38 9.41 27.80
CA MET A 28 29.25 10.61 26.97
C MET A 28 27.79 10.93 26.59
N GLU A 29 27.52 12.23 26.44
CA GLU A 29 26.24 12.70 25.92
C GLU A 29 25.99 12.20 24.49
N ARG A 30 24.72 12.12 24.10
CA ARG A 30 24.36 11.59 22.76
C ARG A 30 24.97 12.41 21.62
N ARG A 31 25.15 13.70 21.82
CA ARG A 31 25.70 14.60 20.81
C ARG A 31 27.20 14.39 20.58
N ASP A 32 27.99 14.38 21.65
CA ASP A 32 29.43 14.18 21.55
C ASP A 32 29.77 12.82 20.93
N ARG A 33 28.95 11.79 21.21
CA ARG A 33 29.05 10.49 20.56
C ARG A 33 28.79 10.55 19.05
N LEU A 34 27.82 11.35 18.63
CA LEU A 34 27.51 11.53 17.21
C LEU A 34 28.66 12.24 16.47
N ASP A 35 29.28 13.24 17.11
CA ASP A 35 30.43 13.92 16.53
C ASP A 35 31.65 12.99 16.41
N ILE A 36 31.89 12.11 17.39
CA ILE A 36 32.91 11.05 17.29
C ILE A 36 32.63 10.10 16.10
N VAL A 37 31.38 9.71 15.89
CA VAL A 37 31.00 8.88 14.74
C VAL A 37 31.26 9.62 13.42
N HIS A 38 30.93 10.90 13.36
CA HIS A 38 31.23 11.73 12.17
C HIS A 38 32.74 11.82 11.92
N ASP A 39 33.55 12.04 12.96
CA ASP A 39 35.01 12.09 12.84
C ASP A 39 35.59 10.76 12.34
N ARG A 40 35.17 9.62 12.90
CA ARG A 40 35.58 8.27 12.47
C ARG A 40 35.26 7.99 11.01
N LEU A 41 34.09 8.47 10.55
CA LEU A 41 33.63 8.31 9.18
C LEU A 41 34.17 9.40 8.24
N GLN A 42 35.00 10.31 8.74
CA GLN A 42 35.51 11.48 8.00
C GLN A 42 34.39 12.34 7.40
N LEU A 43 33.25 12.39 8.08
CA LEU A 43 32.12 13.22 7.72
C LEU A 43 32.23 14.58 8.41
N PRO A 44 31.79 15.66 7.75
CA PRO A 44 31.62 16.94 8.43
C PRO A 44 30.72 16.76 9.65
N ARG A 45 31.15 17.28 10.81
CA ARG A 45 30.31 17.32 12.01
C ARG A 45 29.03 18.11 11.71
N LEU A 46 27.94 17.70 12.34
CA LEU A 46 26.67 18.39 12.18
C LEU A 46 26.75 19.77 12.85
N ASP A 47 25.90 20.69 12.42
CA ASP A 47 25.68 21.97 13.09
C ASP A 47 25.20 21.73 14.55
N ASP A 48 25.63 22.58 15.49
CA ASP A 48 25.28 22.57 16.93
C ASP A 48 24.22 23.65 17.27
N GLY A 49 23.69 24.30 16.23
CA GLY A 49 22.53 25.15 16.30
C GLY A 49 21.34 24.39 16.84
N HIS A 50 20.67 25.00 17.81
CA HIS A 50 19.41 24.49 18.30
C HIS A 50 18.39 24.57 17.16
N TYR A 51 17.96 23.42 16.67
CA TYR A 51 16.83 23.37 15.76
C TYR A 51 15.61 23.87 16.51
N ASP A 52 15.01 24.95 16.01
CA ASP A 52 13.73 25.43 16.52
C ASP A 52 12.68 24.35 16.23
N MET A 53 12.30 23.62 17.28
CA MET A 53 11.33 22.54 17.19
C MET A 53 9.95 23.04 16.76
N ASP A 54 9.64 24.32 17.00
CA ASP A 54 8.39 24.93 16.56
C ASP A 54 8.41 25.18 15.04
N ILE A 55 9.57 25.57 14.49
CA ILE A 55 9.78 25.66 13.03
C ILE A 55 9.65 24.27 12.40
N LEU A 56 10.31 23.24 12.95
CA LEU A 56 10.18 21.88 12.43
C LEU A 56 8.75 21.38 12.50
N THR A 57 8.05 21.58 13.63
CA THR A 57 6.65 21.16 13.79
C THR A 57 5.73 21.86 12.80
N ARG A 58 5.98 23.14 12.49
CA ARG A 58 5.19 23.93 11.52
C ARG A 58 5.52 23.60 10.07
N ASP A 59 6.80 23.43 9.74
CA ASP A 59 7.28 23.44 8.36
C ASP A 59 7.47 22.02 7.79
N LEU A 60 7.74 21.00 8.63
CA LEU A 60 7.86 19.60 8.20
C LEU A 60 6.60 19.07 7.49
N PRO A 61 5.37 19.34 7.95
CA PRO A 61 4.17 18.89 7.24
C PRO A 61 4.10 19.43 5.80
N THR A 62 4.48 20.70 5.62
CA THR A 62 4.47 21.35 4.29
C THR A 62 5.53 20.73 3.38
N GLU A 63 6.73 20.49 3.90
CA GLU A 63 7.80 19.84 3.13
C GLU A 63 7.49 18.37 2.81
N ALA A 64 6.90 17.64 3.77
CA ALA A 64 6.44 16.27 3.56
C ALA A 64 5.38 16.20 2.44
N ALA A 65 4.40 17.12 2.46
CA ALA A 65 3.40 17.22 1.40
C ALA A 65 4.02 17.55 0.03
N ARG A 66 5.02 18.45 0.00
CA ARG A 66 5.76 18.79 -1.24
C ARG A 66 6.50 17.57 -1.81
N LEU A 67 7.20 16.82 -0.96
CA LEU A 67 7.91 15.61 -1.35
C LEU A 67 6.97 14.48 -1.79
N GLN A 68 5.83 14.30 -1.09
CA GLN A 68 4.78 13.35 -1.48
C GLN A 68 4.22 13.70 -2.87
N ALA A 69 3.89 14.96 -3.13
CA ALA A 69 3.39 15.41 -4.43
C ALA A 69 4.42 15.18 -5.55
N GLN A 70 5.71 15.42 -5.26
CA GLN A 70 6.79 15.19 -6.22
C GLN A 70 6.99 13.70 -6.51
N ALA A 71 6.93 12.84 -5.49
CA ALA A 71 7.10 11.40 -5.64
C ALA A 71 5.87 10.71 -6.26
N GLY A 72 4.67 11.30 -6.15
CA GLY A 72 3.44 10.78 -6.78
C GLY A 72 3.26 11.14 -8.26
N ASN A 73 4.12 12.00 -8.82
CA ASN A 73 3.98 12.52 -10.18
C ASN A 73 5.12 12.01 -11.09
N PRO A 74 4.97 10.82 -11.71
CA PRO A 74 5.92 10.36 -12.71
C PRO A 74 5.81 11.29 -13.92
N GLY A 75 6.87 12.07 -14.18
CA GLY A 75 6.89 13.07 -15.24
C GLY A 75 6.49 12.48 -16.60
N ALA A 76 5.78 13.30 -17.39
CA ALA A 76 5.29 13.07 -18.76
C ALA A 76 3.97 12.27 -18.88
N GLY A 77 2.88 12.98 -18.60
CA GLY A 77 1.53 12.68 -19.04
C GLY A 77 0.60 13.66 -18.35
N SER A 78 -0.07 14.52 -19.10
CA SER A 78 -1.08 15.41 -18.51
C SER A 78 -2.08 14.51 -17.77
N PRO A 79 -2.31 14.68 -16.46
CA PRO A 79 -3.36 13.95 -15.78
C PRO A 79 -4.67 14.45 -16.38
N VAL A 80 -5.15 13.74 -17.40
CA VAL A 80 -6.49 13.97 -17.94
C VAL A 80 -7.43 13.81 -16.75
N GLY A 81 -8.21 14.86 -16.51
CA GLY A 81 -8.84 15.14 -15.24
C GLY A 81 -9.55 13.90 -14.71
N THR A 82 -9.08 13.38 -13.58
CA THR A 82 -9.82 12.36 -12.85
C THR A 82 -11.08 13.01 -12.28
N ASP A 83 -12.12 13.11 -13.10
CA ASP A 83 -13.41 12.75 -12.54
C ASP A 83 -13.22 11.28 -12.11
N PRO A 84 -13.37 10.97 -10.82
CA PRO A 84 -13.41 9.59 -10.42
C PRO A 84 -14.51 8.93 -11.29
N LEU A 85 -14.53 7.60 -11.32
CA LEU A 85 -15.83 6.93 -11.45
C LEU A 85 -16.85 7.67 -10.52
N PRO A 86 -18.15 7.36 -10.48
CA PRO A 86 -18.70 7.25 -9.14
C PRO A 86 -17.74 6.29 -8.38
N SER A 87 -16.72 6.85 -7.71
CA SER A 87 -16.28 6.32 -6.44
C SER A 87 -17.59 5.99 -5.78
N ALA A 88 -17.69 4.77 -5.27
CA ALA A 88 -18.66 4.50 -4.24
C ALA A 88 -18.52 5.62 -3.18
N GLY A 89 -19.32 6.68 -3.36
CA GLY A 89 -19.15 8.01 -2.77
C GLY A 89 -17.78 8.67 -2.98
N HIS A 90 -17.71 9.98 -2.76
CA HIS A 90 -16.78 10.38 -1.71
C HIS A 90 -16.90 9.33 -0.60
N ARG A 91 -15.83 8.55 -0.36
CA ARG A 91 -15.78 7.63 0.78
C ARG A 91 -16.37 8.43 1.95
N PRO A 92 -17.51 8.04 2.54
CA PRO A 92 -17.74 8.42 3.92
C PRO A 92 -16.46 7.97 4.61
N VAL A 93 -15.81 8.88 5.34
CA VAL A 93 -14.64 8.59 6.18
C VAL A 93 -14.90 7.25 6.86
N ALA A 94 -14.38 6.18 6.28
CA ALA A 94 -14.68 4.85 6.78
C ALA A 94 -13.78 4.76 7.99
N SER A 95 -14.38 4.93 9.17
CA SER A 95 -13.74 4.55 10.40
C SER A 95 -13.29 3.09 10.21
N THR A 96 -11.99 2.85 10.13
CA THR A 96 -11.48 1.48 10.25
C THR A 96 -11.94 0.96 11.60
N ALA A 97 -12.21 -0.33 11.71
CA ALA A 97 -12.60 -0.85 13.00
C ALA A 97 -11.49 -0.65 14.03
N MET A 98 -11.89 -0.29 15.26
CA MET A 98 -10.97 -0.17 16.38
C MET A 98 -10.34 -1.53 16.69
N ILE A 99 -9.03 -1.55 16.89
CA ILE A 99 -8.35 -2.74 17.41
C ILE A 99 -8.44 -2.79 18.94
N SER A 100 -8.45 -4.01 19.49
CA SER A 100 -8.23 -4.18 20.93
C SER A 100 -6.77 -3.89 21.32
N LYS A 101 -6.49 -3.77 22.63
CA LYS A 101 -5.10 -3.72 23.16
C LYS A 101 -4.27 -4.93 22.73
N HIS A 102 -4.91 -6.08 22.52
CA HIS A 102 -4.26 -7.29 22.02
C HIS A 102 -4.11 -7.29 20.49
N GLY A 103 -4.65 -6.31 19.79
CA GLY A 103 -4.42 -6.06 18.38
C GLY A 103 -3.04 -5.46 18.11
N ARG A 104 -2.52 -4.57 18.98
CA ARG A 104 -1.21 -3.92 18.80
C ARG A 104 -0.09 -4.89 18.46
N VAL A 105 0.65 -4.67 17.38
CA VAL A 105 1.76 -5.53 16.95
C VAL A 105 2.96 -4.68 16.59
N SER A 106 4.18 -5.18 16.80
CA SER A 106 5.37 -4.48 16.31
C SER A 106 5.52 -4.68 14.80
N ILE A 107 6.11 -3.70 14.12
CA ILE A 107 6.38 -3.77 12.67
C ILE A 107 7.13 -5.05 12.30
N GLN A 108 8.17 -5.40 13.07
CA GLN A 108 9.00 -6.59 12.84
C GLN A 108 8.20 -7.89 12.96
N ALA A 109 7.32 -8.00 13.97
CA ALA A 109 6.50 -9.20 14.14
C ALA A 109 5.48 -9.34 13.01
N LEU A 110 4.82 -8.25 12.61
CA LEU A 110 3.88 -8.29 11.50
C LEU A 110 4.60 -8.61 10.17
N GLN A 111 5.76 -8.03 9.92
CA GLN A 111 6.57 -8.32 8.74
C GLN A 111 6.95 -9.80 8.66
N ARG A 112 7.43 -10.41 9.76
CA ARG A 112 7.75 -11.85 9.81
C ARG A 112 6.52 -12.72 9.55
N ILE A 113 5.37 -12.35 10.14
CA ILE A 113 4.10 -13.06 9.91
C ILE A 113 3.71 -12.99 8.43
N LEU A 114 3.82 -11.81 7.81
CA LEU A 114 3.47 -11.59 6.40
C LEU A 114 4.44 -12.24 5.41
N ASN A 115 5.68 -12.50 5.83
CA ASN A 115 6.69 -13.25 5.05
C ASN A 115 6.69 -14.75 5.35
N THR A 116 5.82 -15.23 6.24
CA THR A 116 5.69 -16.66 6.48
C THR A 116 4.95 -17.30 5.30
N ARG A 117 5.57 -18.28 4.64
CA ARG A 117 4.94 -19.07 3.56
C ARG A 117 4.04 -20.18 4.08
N ALA A 118 4.42 -20.77 5.21
CA ALA A 118 3.62 -21.76 5.89
C ALA A 118 2.31 -21.15 6.42
N ALA A 119 1.30 -22.00 6.64
CA ALA A 119 0.01 -21.55 7.18
C ALA A 119 0.14 -20.93 8.59
N GLU A 120 1.16 -21.33 9.35
CA GLU A 120 1.51 -20.79 10.66
C GLU A 120 3.00 -20.40 10.72
N PRO A 121 3.36 -19.28 11.39
CA PRO A 121 4.75 -18.87 11.64
C PRO A 121 5.55 -19.93 12.38
N GLU A 122 6.88 -19.91 12.26
CA GLU A 122 7.75 -20.84 12.98
C GLU A 122 7.81 -20.51 14.48
N HIS A 123 7.92 -19.22 14.82
CA HIS A 123 7.98 -18.76 16.20
C HIS A 123 6.60 -18.79 16.89
N MET A 124 6.55 -19.40 18.08
CA MET A 124 5.33 -19.50 18.88
C MET A 124 4.70 -18.14 19.24
N ALA A 125 5.52 -17.11 19.45
CA ALA A 125 5.05 -15.75 19.71
C ALA A 125 4.30 -15.19 18.48
N ASP A 126 4.87 -15.37 17.28
CA ASP A 126 4.28 -14.93 16.02
C ASP A 126 3.01 -15.74 15.68
N ARG A 127 2.94 -17.04 16.00
CA ARG A 127 1.70 -17.84 15.89
C ARG A 127 0.58 -17.30 16.77
N THR A 128 0.90 -17.05 18.04
CA THR A 128 -0.06 -16.48 19.00
C THR A 128 -0.55 -15.14 18.51
N LYS A 129 0.37 -14.31 17.99
CA LYS A 129 0.04 -12.99 17.49
C LYS A 129 -0.82 -13.06 16.23
N LEU A 130 -0.48 -13.90 15.26
CA LEU A 130 -1.28 -14.11 14.06
C LEU A 130 -2.73 -14.50 14.39
N ARG A 131 -2.95 -15.36 15.41
CA ARG A 131 -4.30 -15.71 15.86
C ARG A 131 -5.05 -14.49 16.42
N GLN A 132 -4.38 -13.62 17.18
CA GLN A 132 -4.98 -12.39 17.68
C GLN A 132 -5.33 -11.43 16.52
N LEU A 133 -4.42 -11.20 15.58
CA LEU A 133 -4.65 -10.30 14.45
C LEU A 133 -5.78 -10.81 13.53
N ARG A 134 -5.84 -12.13 13.28
CA ARG A 134 -6.96 -12.74 12.56
C ARG A 134 -8.28 -12.57 13.30
N LYS A 135 -8.28 -12.61 14.64
CA LYS A 135 -9.48 -12.37 15.46
C LYS A 135 -9.96 -10.93 15.36
N GLU A 136 -9.05 -9.94 15.30
CA GLU A 136 -9.41 -8.54 15.05
C GLU A 136 -10.14 -8.42 13.71
N ASN A 137 -9.52 -8.88 12.60
CA ASN A 137 -10.17 -8.85 11.27
C ASN A 137 -11.49 -9.64 11.23
N HIS A 138 -11.57 -10.80 11.89
CA HIS A 138 -12.78 -11.62 11.90
C HIS A 138 -13.94 -10.99 12.70
N THR A 139 -13.63 -10.18 13.71
CA THR A 139 -14.64 -9.40 14.43
C THR A 139 -15.28 -8.37 13.48
N VAL A 140 -14.45 -7.64 12.73
CA VAL A 140 -14.94 -6.70 11.71
C VAL A 140 -15.76 -7.39 10.63
N LEU A 141 -15.28 -8.54 10.15
CA LEU A 141 -16.02 -9.33 9.16
C LEU A 141 -17.41 -9.69 9.66
N ARG A 142 -17.53 -10.12 10.92
CA ARG A 142 -18.82 -10.47 11.52
C ARG A 142 -19.75 -9.26 11.55
N ASP A 143 -19.24 -8.09 11.95
CA ASP A 143 -20.02 -6.85 12.03
C ASP A 143 -20.36 -6.28 10.64
N TRP A 144 -19.51 -6.52 9.64
CA TRP A 144 -19.80 -6.19 8.24
C TRP A 144 -20.90 -7.10 7.67
N MET A 145 -20.87 -8.40 7.98
CA MET A 145 -21.87 -9.37 7.55
C MET A 145 -23.26 -9.17 8.18
N THR A 146 -23.34 -8.59 9.38
CA THR A 146 -24.62 -8.30 10.06
C THR A 146 -25.34 -7.07 9.53
N ARG A 147 -24.65 -6.18 8.78
CA ARG A 147 -25.21 -4.94 8.20
C ARG A 147 -26.18 -5.15 7.02
N GLY A 148 -26.80 -6.32 6.91
CA GLY A 148 -28.05 -6.60 6.17
C GLY A 148 -27.98 -6.58 4.63
N GLN A 149 -27.24 -5.65 4.03
CA GLN A 149 -27.20 -5.43 2.57
C GLN A 149 -26.32 -6.44 1.85
N HIS A 150 -25.20 -6.84 2.45
CA HIS A 150 -24.21 -7.69 1.80
C HIS A 150 -24.56 -9.18 1.83
N ARG A 151 -25.27 -9.65 2.86
CA ARG A 151 -25.62 -11.07 3.02
C ARG A 151 -26.63 -11.58 1.99
N GLN A 152 -27.46 -10.70 1.44
CA GLN A 152 -28.44 -11.06 0.39
C GLN A 152 -27.82 -11.08 -1.00
N GLN A 153 -26.78 -10.27 -1.25
CA GLN A 153 -26.08 -10.22 -2.53
C GLN A 153 -25.07 -11.36 -2.69
N LEU A 154 -24.53 -11.83 -1.58
CA LEU A 154 -23.54 -12.89 -1.56
C LEU A 154 -24.25 -14.22 -1.34
N ASN A 155 -24.19 -15.12 -2.33
CA ASN A 155 -24.62 -16.52 -2.21
C ASN A 155 -23.67 -17.30 -1.27
N LEU A 156 -23.42 -16.78 -0.07
CA LEU A 156 -22.56 -17.41 0.92
C LEU A 156 -23.29 -18.63 1.51
N PRO A 157 -22.59 -19.74 1.73
CA PRO A 157 -23.17 -20.92 2.36
C PRO A 157 -23.85 -20.55 3.68
N ALA A 158 -25.04 -21.08 3.92
CA ALA A 158 -25.74 -20.91 5.19
C ALA A 158 -25.02 -21.74 6.28
N GLY A 159 -23.98 -21.16 6.89
CA GLY A 159 -23.18 -21.76 7.97
C GLY A 159 -22.69 -20.70 8.95
N SER A 160 -22.56 -21.05 10.22
CA SER A 160 -22.43 -20.10 11.34
C SER A 160 -21.05 -19.44 11.51
N THR A 161 -20.09 -19.65 10.63
CA THR A 161 -18.77 -18.99 10.70
C THR A 161 -18.12 -18.87 9.31
N ASN A 162 -18.54 -17.86 8.54
CA ASN A 162 -17.85 -17.55 7.28
C ASN A 162 -16.42 -17.07 7.58
N THR A 163 -15.43 -17.73 6.99
CA THR A 163 -14.02 -17.32 7.09
C THR A 163 -13.75 -16.13 6.16
N LEU A 164 -12.69 -15.36 6.46
CA LEU A 164 -12.24 -14.27 5.55
C LEU A 164 -11.95 -14.81 4.15
N LEU A 165 -11.33 -15.98 4.05
CA LEU A 165 -11.01 -16.61 2.77
C LEU A 165 -12.27 -16.87 1.94
N GLU A 166 -13.30 -17.49 2.52
CA GLU A 166 -14.55 -17.79 1.82
C GLU A 166 -15.25 -16.51 1.36
N VAL A 167 -15.34 -15.51 2.23
CA VAL A 167 -16.02 -14.24 1.92
C VAL A 167 -15.26 -13.46 0.86
N LEU A 168 -13.94 -13.28 1.01
CA LEU A 168 -13.13 -12.57 0.02
C LEU A 168 -13.15 -13.28 -1.33
N THR A 169 -13.08 -14.62 -1.36
CA THR A 169 -13.16 -15.38 -2.62
C THR A 169 -14.50 -15.18 -3.32
N ALA A 170 -15.61 -15.17 -2.58
CA ALA A 170 -16.94 -14.90 -3.14
C ALA A 170 -17.08 -13.43 -3.62
N LEU A 171 -16.37 -12.50 -2.98
CA LEU A 171 -16.47 -11.07 -3.25
C LEU A 171 -15.66 -10.57 -4.45
N ILE A 172 -14.82 -11.39 -5.08
CA ILE A 172 -13.95 -10.94 -6.18
C ILE A 172 -14.74 -10.43 -7.39
N GLU A 173 -15.90 -11.02 -7.65
CA GLU A 173 -16.83 -10.56 -8.70
C GLU A 173 -17.65 -9.34 -8.27
N HIS A 174 -17.64 -9.00 -6.97
CA HIS A 174 -18.34 -7.88 -6.36
C HIS A 174 -17.35 -6.81 -5.88
N ARG A 175 -16.62 -6.19 -6.82
CA ARG A 175 -15.51 -5.26 -6.54
C ARG A 175 -15.81 -4.18 -5.51
N VAL A 176 -17.00 -3.58 -5.55
CA VAL A 176 -17.38 -2.54 -4.56
C VAL A 176 -17.40 -3.11 -3.14
N ALA A 177 -17.94 -4.32 -2.96
CA ALA A 177 -18.08 -4.94 -1.66
C ALA A 177 -16.73 -5.48 -1.13
N ILE A 178 -15.83 -6.00 -1.98
CA ILE A 178 -14.47 -6.36 -1.53
C ILE A 178 -13.68 -5.12 -1.10
N HIS A 179 -13.80 -4.00 -1.82
CA HIS A 179 -13.15 -2.74 -1.45
C HIS A 179 -13.69 -2.19 -0.13
N GLU A 180 -15.00 -2.22 0.06
CA GLU A 180 -15.65 -1.78 1.30
C GLU A 180 -15.19 -2.62 2.50
N LEU A 181 -15.20 -3.95 2.37
CA LEU A 181 -14.75 -4.85 3.43
C LEU A 181 -13.29 -4.57 3.79
N LEU A 182 -12.38 -4.59 2.81
CA LEU A 182 -10.94 -4.38 3.04
C LEU A 182 -10.64 -3.00 3.65
N ALA A 183 -11.37 -1.96 3.26
CA ALA A 183 -11.21 -0.62 3.82
C ALA A 183 -11.60 -0.55 5.32
N THR A 184 -12.44 -1.46 5.81
CA THR A 184 -12.83 -1.50 7.23
C THR A 184 -11.91 -2.37 8.09
N LEU A 185 -11.11 -3.24 7.47
CA LEU A 185 -10.24 -4.16 8.21
C LEU A 185 -9.04 -3.42 8.84
N PRO A 186 -8.65 -3.79 10.07
CA PRO A 186 -7.45 -3.24 10.69
C PRO A 186 -6.16 -3.75 10.02
N TYR A 187 -6.15 -5.02 9.58
CA TYR A 187 -5.00 -5.64 8.91
C TYR A 187 -5.41 -6.20 7.54
N PRO A 188 -5.74 -5.35 6.55
CA PRO A 188 -6.14 -5.79 5.21
C PRO A 188 -5.06 -6.66 4.55
N GLU A 189 -3.78 -6.38 4.79
CA GLU A 189 -2.66 -7.17 4.26
C GLU A 189 -2.68 -8.64 4.72
N LEU A 190 -3.12 -8.91 5.96
CA LEU A 190 -3.30 -10.28 6.45
C LEU A 190 -4.50 -10.97 5.81
N ALA A 191 -5.54 -10.20 5.50
CA ALA A 191 -6.74 -10.72 4.86
C ALA A 191 -6.49 -11.09 3.40
N VAL A 192 -5.70 -10.28 2.68
CA VAL A 192 -5.32 -10.58 1.30
C VAL A 192 -4.29 -11.71 1.24
N LYS A 193 -3.35 -11.78 2.19
CA LYS A 193 -2.35 -12.87 2.25
C LYS A 193 -2.96 -14.28 2.30
N VAL A 194 -4.17 -14.46 2.85
CA VAL A 194 -4.80 -15.78 2.91
C VAL A 194 -5.41 -16.23 1.58
N LEU A 195 -5.51 -15.34 0.58
CA LEU A 195 -6.06 -15.69 -0.73
C LEU A 195 -5.11 -16.64 -1.48
N PRO A 196 -5.63 -17.71 -2.10
CA PRO A 196 -4.87 -18.50 -3.05
C PRO A 196 -4.35 -17.62 -4.18
N LYS A 197 -3.13 -17.89 -4.66
CA LYS A 197 -2.49 -17.08 -5.72
C LYS A 197 -3.39 -16.90 -6.95
N ALA A 198 -4.03 -17.96 -7.45
CA ALA A 198 -4.93 -17.88 -8.60
C ALA A 198 -6.13 -16.93 -8.36
N VAL A 199 -6.62 -16.87 -7.13
CA VAL A 199 -7.73 -16.03 -6.70
C VAL A 199 -7.29 -14.57 -6.63
N LEU A 200 -6.12 -14.30 -6.03
CA LEU A 200 -5.48 -12.97 -5.99
C LEU A 200 -5.22 -12.42 -7.40
N LEU A 201 -4.63 -13.22 -8.29
CA LEU A 201 -4.31 -12.79 -9.65
C LEU A 201 -5.58 -12.49 -10.46
N ARG A 202 -6.63 -13.31 -10.31
CA ARG A 202 -7.93 -13.04 -10.94
C ARG A 202 -8.52 -11.71 -10.46
N TRP A 203 -8.43 -11.43 -9.16
CA TRP A 203 -8.88 -10.16 -8.61
C TRP A 203 -8.09 -8.99 -9.19
N GLY A 204 -6.76 -9.08 -9.23
CA GLY A 204 -5.90 -8.06 -9.84
C GLY A 204 -6.24 -7.80 -11.32
N ASP A 205 -6.49 -8.84 -12.11
CA ASP A 205 -6.94 -8.70 -13.49
C ASP A 205 -8.30 -7.98 -13.61
N LEU A 206 -9.22 -8.21 -12.67
CA LEU A 206 -10.52 -7.53 -12.63
C LEU A 206 -10.37 -6.07 -12.23
N GLU A 207 -9.44 -5.73 -11.33
CA GLU A 207 -9.13 -4.34 -10.99
C GLU A 207 -8.51 -3.60 -12.18
N ALA A 208 -7.52 -4.21 -12.85
CA ALA A 208 -6.90 -3.66 -14.07
C ALA A 208 -7.94 -3.42 -15.17
N TYR A 209 -8.85 -4.37 -15.39
CA TYR A 209 -9.97 -4.21 -16.31
C TYR A 209 -10.88 -3.03 -15.94
N GLY A 210 -11.15 -2.82 -14.64
CA GLY A 210 -11.91 -1.66 -14.17
C GLY A 210 -11.25 -0.33 -14.53
N VAL A 211 -9.94 -0.24 -14.30
CA VAL A 211 -9.13 0.94 -14.67
C VAL A 211 -9.17 1.17 -16.19
N GLN A 212 -8.99 0.12 -16.99
CA GLN A 212 -9.02 0.19 -18.45
C GLN A 212 -10.37 0.67 -18.99
N VAL A 213 -11.46 0.09 -18.52
CA VAL A 213 -12.82 0.49 -18.92
C VAL A 213 -13.11 1.95 -18.52
N SER A 214 -12.68 2.35 -17.33
CA SER A 214 -12.81 3.74 -16.86
C SER A 214 -12.03 4.70 -17.77
N ALA A 215 -10.78 4.35 -18.10
CA ALA A 215 -9.92 5.15 -18.96
C ALA A 215 -10.51 5.32 -20.37
N ILE A 216 -11.07 4.25 -20.95
CA ILE A 216 -11.77 4.32 -22.26
C ILE A 216 -12.99 5.23 -22.17
N ARG A 217 -13.81 5.11 -21.12
CA ARG A 217 -14.98 5.96 -20.90
C ARG A 217 -14.60 7.42 -20.73
N HIS A 218 -13.50 7.69 -20.05
CA HIS A 218 -13.04 9.05 -19.81
C HIS A 218 -12.69 9.78 -21.11
N VAL A 219 -12.03 9.11 -22.07
CA VAL A 219 -11.75 9.69 -23.40
C VAL A 219 -13.04 10.08 -24.16
N LEU A 220 -14.17 9.42 -23.89
CA LEU A 220 -15.45 9.82 -24.51
C LEU A 220 -15.95 11.17 -23.98
N LEU A 221 -15.66 11.47 -22.71
CA LEU A 221 -16.05 12.70 -22.02
C LEU A 221 -15.12 13.86 -22.34
N GLU A 222 -13.86 13.57 -22.66
CA GLU A 222 -12.85 14.59 -22.97
C GLU A 222 -13.24 15.46 -24.17
N GLU A 223 -13.31 16.79 -23.95
CA GLU A 223 -13.65 17.76 -24.99
C GLU A 223 -12.57 17.84 -26.07
N SER A 224 -11.31 17.66 -25.66
CA SER A 224 -10.12 17.70 -26.53
C SER A 224 -10.02 16.48 -27.47
N ALA A 225 -10.72 15.38 -27.17
CA ALA A 225 -10.68 14.16 -27.95
C ALA A 225 -11.43 14.30 -29.28
N SER A 226 -10.79 13.90 -30.38
CA SER A 226 -11.38 13.93 -31.73
C SER A 226 -12.60 13.00 -31.85
N LEU A 227 -13.51 13.31 -32.78
CA LEU A 227 -14.67 12.44 -33.06
C LEU A 227 -14.25 11.02 -33.42
N GLN A 228 -13.16 10.87 -34.18
CA GLN A 228 -12.61 9.57 -34.55
C GLN A 228 -12.11 8.77 -33.34
N ALA A 229 -11.48 9.42 -32.36
CA ALA A 229 -11.07 8.79 -31.11
C ALA A 229 -12.30 8.35 -30.30
N LYS A 230 -13.35 9.18 -30.24
CA LYS A 230 -14.58 8.86 -29.52
C LYS A 230 -15.34 7.68 -30.15
N ASP A 231 -15.48 7.65 -31.47
CA ASP A 231 -16.11 6.54 -32.19
C ASP A 231 -15.34 5.22 -32.00
N TYR A 232 -14.01 5.31 -32.01
CA TYR A 232 -13.14 4.18 -31.72
C TYR A 232 -13.34 3.66 -30.29
N CYS A 233 -13.34 4.55 -29.29
CA CYS A 233 -13.58 4.22 -27.88
C CYS A 233 -14.98 3.62 -27.66
N ASN A 234 -16.02 4.15 -28.29
CA ASN A 234 -17.39 3.61 -28.21
C ASN A 234 -17.45 2.16 -28.73
N THR A 235 -16.87 1.92 -29.90
CA THR A 235 -16.82 0.58 -30.51
C THR A 235 -16.04 -0.41 -29.63
N TRP A 236 -14.91 0.05 -29.09
CA TRP A 236 -14.08 -0.76 -28.21
C TRP A 236 -14.79 -1.08 -26.90
N LEU A 237 -15.39 -0.08 -26.25
CA LEU A 237 -16.13 -0.23 -25.00
C LEU A 237 -17.26 -1.26 -25.16
N HIS A 238 -18.07 -1.14 -26.21
CA HIS A 238 -19.11 -2.13 -26.52
C HIS A 238 -18.54 -3.55 -26.63
N ALA A 239 -17.40 -3.71 -27.31
CA ALA A 239 -16.77 -5.01 -27.51
C ALA A 239 -16.17 -5.61 -26.23
N CYS A 240 -15.77 -4.78 -25.25
CA CYS A 240 -15.13 -5.25 -24.03
C CYS A 240 -16.04 -5.19 -22.79
N THR A 241 -17.33 -4.91 -22.93
CA THR A 241 -18.30 -4.95 -21.84
C THR A 241 -19.50 -5.85 -22.15
N THR A 242 -19.36 -6.78 -23.10
CA THR A 242 -20.47 -7.61 -23.56
C THR A 242 -20.89 -8.64 -22.51
N ASP A 243 -19.92 -9.20 -21.78
CA ASP A 243 -20.09 -10.32 -20.85
C ASP A 243 -19.67 -9.93 -19.42
N ASN A 244 -19.94 -8.68 -19.01
CA ASN A 244 -19.73 -8.14 -17.66
C ASN A 244 -18.33 -8.37 -17.07
N GLY A 245 -17.26 -8.29 -17.88
CA GLY A 245 -15.88 -8.45 -17.39
C GLY A 245 -15.38 -9.89 -17.44
N SER A 246 -15.97 -10.73 -18.29
CA SER A 246 -15.48 -12.06 -18.62
C SER A 246 -14.00 -12.07 -19.03
N LEU A 247 -13.38 -13.26 -19.12
CA LEU A 247 -12.00 -13.37 -19.64
C LEU A 247 -11.84 -12.77 -21.04
N ARG A 248 -12.88 -12.88 -21.89
CA ARG A 248 -12.89 -12.29 -23.23
C ARG A 248 -12.88 -10.76 -23.15
N ASP A 249 -13.79 -10.18 -22.36
CA ASP A 249 -13.89 -8.74 -22.14
C ASP A 249 -12.56 -8.17 -21.65
N ARG A 250 -11.96 -8.80 -20.64
CA ARG A 250 -10.66 -8.42 -20.09
C ARG A 250 -9.54 -8.49 -21.13
N THR A 251 -9.55 -9.51 -21.99
CA THR A 251 -8.55 -9.67 -23.05
C THR A 251 -8.67 -8.56 -24.09
N ILE A 252 -9.89 -8.16 -24.45
CA ILE A 252 -10.13 -7.06 -25.39
C ILE A 252 -9.76 -5.71 -24.76
N ALA A 253 -10.06 -5.48 -23.48
CA ALA A 253 -9.76 -4.24 -22.79
C ALA A 253 -8.25 -3.99 -22.60
N ARG A 254 -7.46 -5.04 -22.38
CA ARG A 254 -6.00 -4.92 -22.18
C ARG A 254 -5.16 -4.96 -23.45
N ASP A 255 -5.79 -5.07 -24.62
CA ASP A 255 -5.12 -5.26 -25.91
C ASP A 255 -4.15 -4.10 -26.23
N PRO A 256 -2.83 -4.34 -26.26
CA PRO A 256 -1.83 -3.29 -26.43
C PRO A 256 -1.89 -2.62 -27.81
N ASP A 257 -2.36 -3.32 -28.86
CA ASP A 257 -2.54 -2.71 -30.18
C ASP A 257 -3.66 -1.67 -30.17
N ARG A 258 -4.70 -1.91 -29.38
CA ARG A 258 -5.81 -0.95 -29.22
C ARG A 258 -5.40 0.28 -28.46
N TRP A 259 -4.64 0.12 -27.38
CA TRP A 259 -4.06 1.24 -26.63
C TRP A 259 -3.11 2.08 -27.50
N ARG A 260 -2.24 1.43 -28.30
CA ARG A 260 -1.37 2.15 -29.25
C ARG A 260 -2.16 2.91 -30.31
N ARG A 261 -3.22 2.30 -30.85
CA ARG A 261 -4.09 2.98 -31.80
C ARG A 261 -4.81 4.17 -31.17
N LEU A 262 -5.29 4.04 -29.94
CA LEU A 262 -5.92 5.15 -29.22
C LEU A 262 -4.94 6.32 -29.03
N ALA A 263 -3.70 6.05 -28.58
CA ALA A 263 -2.66 7.06 -28.43
C ALA A 263 -2.33 7.77 -29.76
N SER A 264 -2.45 7.09 -30.90
CA SER A 264 -2.28 7.73 -32.22
C SER A 264 -3.44 8.65 -32.62
N LEU A 265 -4.65 8.40 -32.10
CA LEU A 265 -5.85 9.21 -32.38
C LEU A 265 -6.03 10.36 -31.39
N PHE A 266 -5.50 10.20 -30.18
CA PHE A 266 -5.52 11.17 -29.09
C PHE A 266 -4.20 11.04 -28.30
N PRO A 267 -3.20 11.89 -28.54
CA PRO A 267 -1.88 11.80 -27.92
C PRO A 267 -1.89 11.85 -26.39
N ASP A 268 -2.86 12.55 -25.79
CA ASP A 268 -3.05 12.64 -24.34
C ASP A 268 -3.84 11.45 -23.77
N ALA A 269 -4.11 10.42 -24.57
CA ALA A 269 -4.82 9.23 -24.09
C ALA A 269 -4.04 8.52 -22.96
N PRO A 270 -4.74 8.02 -21.93
CA PRO A 270 -4.10 7.25 -20.87
C PRO A 270 -3.53 5.93 -21.40
N ALA A 271 -2.45 5.46 -20.76
CA ALA A 271 -1.84 4.16 -21.05
C ALA A 271 -2.48 3.05 -20.20
N GLY A 272 -3.52 2.39 -20.71
CA GLY A 272 -4.18 1.29 -19.99
C GLY A 272 -3.59 -0.11 -20.23
N ALA A 273 -2.67 -0.27 -21.19
CA ALA A 273 -1.99 -1.53 -21.43
C ALA A 273 -0.93 -1.78 -20.35
N ARG A 274 -0.71 -3.05 -19.98
CA ARG A 274 0.44 -3.43 -19.15
C ARG A 274 1.73 -3.02 -19.87
N PRO A 275 2.61 -2.21 -19.26
CA PRO A 275 3.90 -1.87 -19.82
C PRO A 275 4.77 -3.09 -20.13
N THR A 276 5.63 -2.97 -21.14
CA THR A 276 6.63 -3.99 -21.45
C THR A 276 7.65 -4.10 -20.30
N GLY A 277 7.94 -5.32 -19.84
CA GLY A 277 8.91 -5.57 -18.77
C GLY A 277 8.29 -5.79 -17.39
N ILE A 278 7.02 -5.45 -17.18
CA ILE A 278 6.31 -5.83 -15.95
C ILE A 278 5.75 -7.23 -16.12
N ASP A 279 6.07 -8.17 -15.22
CA ASP A 279 5.52 -9.53 -15.22
C ASP A 279 3.97 -9.52 -15.07
N PRO A 280 3.20 -10.43 -15.73
CA PRO A 280 1.74 -10.42 -15.63
C PRO A 280 1.23 -10.57 -14.20
N GLU A 281 1.91 -11.35 -13.37
CA GLU A 281 1.53 -11.54 -11.97
C GLU A 281 1.79 -10.28 -11.16
N CYS A 282 2.94 -9.63 -11.37
CA CYS A 282 3.26 -8.35 -10.76
C CYS A 282 2.25 -7.27 -11.15
N TRP A 283 1.81 -7.26 -12.42
CA TRP A 283 0.77 -6.33 -12.89
C TRP A 283 -0.57 -6.53 -12.18
N ALA A 284 -0.99 -7.78 -12.00
CA ALA A 284 -2.21 -8.10 -11.26
C ALA A 284 -2.07 -7.70 -9.78
N ILE A 285 -0.96 -8.04 -9.13
CA ILE A 285 -0.71 -7.71 -7.72
C ILE A 285 -0.71 -6.20 -7.50
N LEU A 286 -0.06 -5.43 -8.38
CA LEU A 286 -0.01 -3.97 -8.33
C LEU A 286 -1.41 -3.34 -8.22
N HIS A 287 -2.38 -3.88 -8.96
CA HIS A 287 -3.77 -3.38 -8.94
C HIS A 287 -4.53 -3.75 -7.66
N THR A 288 -4.01 -4.69 -6.85
CA THR A 288 -4.60 -5.04 -5.54
C THR A 288 -3.99 -4.26 -4.38
N LEU A 289 -2.80 -3.67 -4.55
CA LEU A 289 -2.05 -3.03 -3.45
C LEU A 289 -2.84 -1.89 -2.80
N GLN A 290 -3.58 -1.11 -3.59
CA GLN A 290 -4.41 -0.02 -3.08
C GLN A 290 -5.52 -0.45 -2.11
N HIS A 291 -5.86 -1.74 -2.11
CA HIS A 291 -6.86 -2.33 -1.23
C HIS A 291 -6.22 -3.20 -0.14
N ALA A 292 -5.02 -3.71 -0.39
CA ALA A 292 -4.30 -4.58 0.52
C ALA A 292 -3.42 -3.82 1.53
N ALA A 293 -2.89 -2.66 1.14
CA ALA A 293 -2.02 -1.84 1.97
C ALA A 293 -2.84 -0.86 2.81
N TRP A 294 -2.84 -1.02 4.13
CA TRP A 294 -3.55 -0.11 5.05
C TRP A 294 -3.16 1.36 4.85
N ALA A 295 -1.88 1.63 4.60
CA ALA A 295 -1.34 2.98 4.46
C ALA A 295 -1.39 3.52 3.02
N TRP A 296 -2.03 2.83 2.06
CA TRP A 296 -1.95 3.19 0.63
C TRP A 296 -2.26 4.66 0.36
N GLU A 297 -3.37 5.17 0.92
CA GLU A 297 -3.89 6.52 0.67
C GLU A 297 -2.92 7.64 1.08
N VAL A 298 -2.03 7.36 2.04
CA VAL A 298 -1.02 8.32 2.54
C VAL A 298 0.37 8.08 1.96
N THR A 299 0.54 7.05 1.12
CA THR A 299 1.75 6.94 0.30
C THR A 299 1.78 8.05 -0.75
N PRO A 300 2.95 8.41 -1.31
CA PRO A 300 3.04 9.32 -2.44
C PRO A 300 2.15 8.92 -3.63
N TRP A 301 1.81 7.64 -3.73
CA TRP A 301 1.03 7.06 -4.82
C TRP A 301 -0.46 6.95 -4.52
N GLY A 302 -0.88 7.18 -3.26
CA GLY A 302 -2.27 7.04 -2.83
C GLY A 302 -3.21 7.96 -3.60
N ALA A 303 -2.74 9.16 -3.92
CA ALA A 303 -3.47 10.16 -4.70
C ALA A 303 -3.25 10.07 -6.22
N ALA A 304 -2.37 9.18 -6.68
CA ALA A 304 -2.03 9.07 -8.10
C ALA A 304 -3.19 8.43 -8.90
N PRO A 305 -3.44 8.88 -10.14
CA PRO A 305 -4.39 8.21 -11.03
C PRO A 305 -4.04 6.73 -11.21
N ARG A 306 -5.03 5.85 -11.14
CA ARG A 306 -4.79 4.40 -11.31
C ARG A 306 -4.25 4.03 -12.69
N THR A 307 -4.43 4.89 -13.68
CA THR A 307 -3.90 4.73 -15.04
C THR A 307 -2.37 4.84 -15.11
N ILE A 308 -1.71 5.43 -14.11
CA ILE A 308 -0.24 5.60 -14.09
C ILE A 308 0.49 4.56 -13.25
N LEU A 309 -0.21 3.53 -12.73
CA LEU A 309 0.39 2.46 -11.92
C LEU A 309 1.60 1.80 -12.62
N GLY A 310 1.55 1.66 -13.94
CA GLY A 310 2.67 1.13 -14.72
C GLY A 310 3.95 1.95 -14.62
N SER A 311 3.85 3.28 -14.68
CA SER A 311 4.99 4.17 -14.50
C SER A 311 5.50 4.12 -13.06
N LEU A 312 4.57 4.15 -12.09
CA LEU A 312 4.92 4.07 -10.67
C LEU A 312 5.68 2.78 -10.31
N TYR A 313 5.34 1.66 -10.94
CA TYR A 313 6.07 0.40 -10.76
C TYR A 313 7.54 0.51 -11.17
N HIS A 314 7.85 1.22 -12.27
CA HIS A 314 9.21 1.41 -12.75
C HIS A 314 9.98 2.48 -11.97
N ASP A 315 9.31 3.56 -11.60
CA ASP A 315 9.93 4.71 -10.95
C ASP A 315 10.17 4.49 -9.45
N HIS A 316 9.48 3.51 -8.83
CA HIS A 316 9.56 3.26 -7.40
C HIS A 316 9.94 1.81 -7.07
N PRO A 317 11.22 1.55 -6.73
CA PRO A 317 11.70 0.22 -6.37
C PRO A 317 10.96 -0.44 -5.19
N ALA A 318 10.34 0.34 -4.31
CA ALA A 318 9.53 -0.20 -3.22
C ALA A 318 8.26 -0.91 -3.73
N LEU A 319 7.57 -0.36 -4.73
CA LEU A 319 6.41 -1.02 -5.35
C LEU A 319 6.83 -2.26 -6.13
N GLN A 320 7.93 -2.15 -6.89
CA GLN A 320 8.48 -3.27 -7.64
C GLN A 320 8.79 -4.47 -6.72
N ARG A 321 9.56 -4.24 -5.64
CA ARG A 321 9.94 -5.31 -4.71
C ARG A 321 8.76 -5.97 -4.01
N VAL A 322 7.74 -5.20 -3.61
CA VAL A 322 6.50 -5.77 -3.04
C VAL A 322 5.82 -6.69 -4.04
N CYS A 323 5.60 -6.22 -5.28
CA CYS A 323 4.94 -7.01 -6.31
C CYS A 323 5.72 -8.29 -6.65
N GLU A 324 7.04 -8.20 -6.81
CA GLU A 324 7.90 -9.34 -7.12
C GLU A 324 7.95 -10.35 -5.96
N SER A 325 8.06 -9.86 -4.72
CA SER A 325 8.08 -10.71 -3.52
C SER A 325 6.75 -11.47 -3.34
N VAL A 326 5.62 -10.80 -3.57
CA VAL A 326 4.30 -11.44 -3.52
C VAL A 326 4.14 -12.43 -4.68
N ALA A 327 4.56 -12.08 -5.90
CA ALA A 327 4.44 -12.96 -7.06
C ALA A 327 5.23 -14.26 -6.88
N VAL A 328 6.50 -14.16 -6.50
CA VAL A 328 7.40 -15.31 -6.42
C VAL A 328 7.17 -16.11 -5.12
N TRP A 329 6.96 -15.42 -4.00
CA TRP A 329 7.04 -16.03 -2.68
C TRP A 329 5.77 -15.92 -1.84
N SER A 330 4.77 -15.15 -2.26
CA SER A 330 3.60 -14.78 -1.44
C SER A 330 4.01 -14.05 -0.15
N ASP A 331 5.11 -13.31 -0.23
CA ASP A 331 5.69 -12.55 0.88
C ASP A 331 5.16 -11.12 0.85
N TRP A 332 4.29 -10.79 1.81
CA TRP A 332 3.59 -9.50 1.87
C TRP A 332 4.26 -8.50 2.82
N GLY A 333 5.35 -8.86 3.50
CA GLY A 333 5.88 -8.08 4.62
C GLY A 333 6.41 -6.71 4.22
N GLU A 334 6.84 -6.50 2.98
CA GLU A 334 7.28 -5.17 2.54
C GLU A 334 6.11 -4.18 2.36
N VAL A 335 4.86 -4.65 2.25
CA VAL A 335 3.68 -3.78 2.04
C VAL A 335 3.45 -2.81 3.20
N ILE A 336 3.83 -3.21 4.41
CA ILE A 336 3.69 -2.39 5.62
C ILE A 336 4.84 -1.41 5.82
N SER A 337 5.86 -1.47 4.95
CA SER A 337 7.02 -0.59 4.93
C SER A 337 7.01 0.35 3.74
N LEU A 338 5.91 0.41 2.98
CA LEU A 338 5.74 1.40 1.92
C LEU A 338 5.85 2.82 2.51
N PRO A 339 6.54 3.74 1.82
CA PRO A 339 6.73 5.10 2.31
C PRO A 339 5.39 5.82 2.38
N SER A 340 4.99 6.23 3.58
CA SER A 340 3.67 6.81 3.86
C SER A 340 3.72 8.10 4.68
N GLY A 341 4.90 8.48 5.21
CA GLY A 341 5.01 9.55 6.20
C GLY A 341 4.40 9.20 7.58
N PHE A 342 3.70 8.07 7.70
CA PHE A 342 3.17 7.55 8.96
C PHE A 342 4.22 6.72 9.68
N THR A 343 4.48 7.02 10.96
CA THR A 343 5.25 6.09 11.78
C THR A 343 4.41 4.86 12.10
N TRP A 344 5.08 3.78 12.50
CA TRP A 344 4.39 2.58 12.96
C TRP A 344 3.54 2.85 14.21
N GLU A 345 4.00 3.74 15.09
CA GLU A 345 3.26 4.12 16.29
C GLU A 345 2.00 4.90 15.94
N ASP A 346 2.08 5.85 15.01
CA ASP A 346 0.92 6.60 14.51
C ASP A 346 -0.13 5.64 13.93
N ARG A 347 0.30 4.65 13.13
CA ARG A 347 -0.60 3.61 12.64
C ARG A 347 -1.31 2.88 13.78
N MET A 348 -0.60 2.47 14.82
CA MET A 348 -1.22 1.76 15.95
C MET A 348 -2.21 2.66 16.70
N VAL A 349 -1.88 3.93 16.91
CA VAL A 349 -2.79 4.91 17.55
C VAL A 349 -4.04 5.17 16.70
N SER A 350 -3.90 5.34 15.38
CA SER A 350 -5.03 5.48 14.45
C SER A 350 -5.93 4.24 14.51
N MET A 351 -5.35 3.04 14.47
CA MET A 351 -6.11 1.80 14.53
C MET A 351 -6.83 1.61 15.87
N GLU A 352 -6.27 2.05 17.00
CA GLU A 352 -6.93 2.00 18.31
C GLU A 352 -8.11 2.96 18.44
N THR A 353 -8.03 4.09 17.74
CA THR A 353 -9.07 5.12 17.71
C THR A 353 -10.08 4.92 16.57
N GLY A 354 -9.90 3.87 15.76
CA GLY A 354 -10.79 3.55 14.64
C GLY A 354 -10.63 4.49 13.44
N LEU A 355 -9.48 5.14 13.33
CA LEU A 355 -9.13 6.04 12.23
C LEU A 355 -8.36 5.28 11.15
N SER A 356 -8.74 5.52 9.90
CA SER A 356 -7.97 5.03 8.75
C SER A 356 -6.63 5.76 8.64
N ALA A 357 -5.78 5.31 7.73
CA ALA A 357 -4.61 6.05 7.30
C ALA A 357 -5.07 7.33 6.58
N GLN A 358 -5.48 8.34 7.34
CA GLN A 358 -5.72 9.68 6.83
C GLN A 358 -4.48 10.48 7.16
N ALA A 359 -4.04 11.32 6.23
CA ALA A 359 -3.08 12.33 6.58
C ALA A 359 -3.70 13.24 7.65
N HIS A 360 -3.32 13.07 8.91
CA HIS A 360 -3.55 14.05 9.96
C HIS A 360 -2.58 15.20 9.68
N TYR A 361 -2.98 16.08 8.77
CA TYR A 361 -2.34 17.38 8.58
C TYR A 361 -3.26 18.46 9.12
#